data_AF-A0A1H4WTW2-F1
#
_entry.id   AF-A0A1H4WTW2-F1
#
_cell.length_a   1.000
_cell.length_b   1.000
_cell.length_c   1.000
_cell.angle_alpha   90.00
_cell.angle_beta   90.00
_cell.angle_gamma   90.00
#
_symmetry.space_group_name_H-M   'P 1'
#
loop_
_entity.id
_entity.type
_entity.pdbx_description
1 polymer ?
#
loop_
_entity_poly.entity_id
_entity_poly.type
_entity_poly.pdbx_seq_one_letter_code
_entity_poly.pdbx_strand_id
1 'polypeptide(L)' 'MTGQQKHEVPADRVLSVEEGAALKQEVQGLAEATRWRWQGNYASPVDAAEIANRPPAQTAGEAIFAVNGNVTAVWLFF' A
#
# COMPACT_ATOMS: atom_id res chain seq x y z
N MET A 1 -1.65 28.83 6.77
CA MET A 1 -2.37 27.64 6.28
C MET A 1 -2.88 27.94 4.88
N THR A 2 -2.13 27.55 3.85
CA THR A 2 -2.55 27.67 2.46
C THR A 2 -3.35 26.40 2.12
N GLY A 3 -4.67 26.50 2.18
CA GLY A 3 -5.56 25.44 1.70
C GLY A 3 -5.35 25.26 0.20
N GLN A 4 -4.75 24.14 -0.20
CA GLN A 4 -4.77 23.73 -1.60
C GLN A 4 -6.24 23.49 -1.98
N GLN A 5 -6.80 24.41 -2.77
CA GLN A 5 -8.06 24.17 -3.46
C GLN A 5 -7.87 22.91 -4.31
N LYS A 6 -8.61 21.84 -3.98
CA LYS A 6 -8.69 20.67 -4.85
C LYS A 6 -9.26 21.15 -6.17
N HIS A 7 -8.42 21.25 -7.19
CA HIS A 7 -8.86 21.50 -8.55
C HIS A 7 -9.71 20.31 -8.96
N GLU A 8 -11.03 20.50 -8.97
CA GLU A 8 -11.97 19.45 -9.34
C GLU A 8 -11.89 19.28 -10.86
N VAL A 9 -11.29 18.17 -11.30
CA VAL A 9 -11.16 17.86 -12.72
C VAL A 9 -12.50 17.28 -13.19
N PRO A 10 -13.14 17.85 -14.24
CA PRO A 10 -14.38 17.30 -14.79
C PRO A 10 -14.21 15.84 -15.20
N ALA A 11 -15.16 14.98 -14.82
CA ALA A 11 -15.09 13.53 -15.06
C ALA A 11 -15.07 13.15 -16.56
N ASP A 12 -15.54 14.05 -17.42
CA ASP A 12 -15.63 13.92 -18.86
C ASP A 12 -14.43 14.55 -19.61
N ARG A 13 -13.44 15.08 -18.89
CA ARG A 13 -12.26 15.68 -19.52
C ARG A 13 -11.45 14.64 -20.28
N VAL A 14 -11.30 14.86 -21.58
CA VAL A 14 -10.42 14.06 -22.44
C VAL A 14 -8.95 14.36 -22.08
N LEU A 15 -8.18 13.31 -21.78
CA LEU A 15 -6.75 13.41 -21.51
C LEU A 15 -5.95 13.53 -22.80
N SER A 16 -4.86 14.30 -22.77
CA SER A 16 -3.84 14.21 -23.82
C SER A 16 -3.13 12.85 -23.77
N VAL A 17 -2.38 12.53 -24.83
CA VAL A 17 -1.58 11.29 -24.88
C VAL A 17 -0.54 11.26 -23.75
N GLU A 18 0.12 12.39 -23.50
CA GLU A 18 1.14 12.56 -22.46
C GLU A 18 0.52 12.42 -21.06
N GLU A 19 -0.63 13.06 -20.82
CA GLU A 19 -1.36 12.94 -19.56
C GLU A 19 -1.83 11.50 -19.31
N GLY A 20 -2.34 10.83 -20.34
CA GLY A 20 -2.74 9.42 -20.25
C GLY A 20 -1.55 8.49 -19.98
N ALA A 21 -0.36 8.79 -20.52
CA ALA A 21 0.85 8.02 -20.25
C ALA A 21 1.34 8.22 -18.80
N ALA A 22 1.33 9.45 -18.29
CA ALA A 22 1.68 9.76 -16.91
C ALA A 22 0.73 9.07 -15.93
N LEU A 23 -0.58 9.13 -16.19
CA LEU A 23 -1.59 8.47 -15.36
C LEU A 23 -1.41 6.94 -15.34
N LYS A 24 -1.05 6.31 -16.47
CA LYS A 24 -0.75 4.87 -16.50
C LYS A 24 0.43 4.50 -15.60
N GLN A 25 1.48 5.31 -15.60
CA GLN A 25 2.65 5.09 -14.74
C GLN A 25 2.28 5.25 -13.26
N GLU A 26 1.48 6.26 -12.93
CA GLU A 26 0.98 6.49 -11.57
C GLU A 26 0.10 5.31 -11.10
N VAL A 27 -0.86 4.88 -11.92
CA VAL A 27 -1.72 3.73 -11.61
C VAL A 27 -0.91 2.44 -11.45
N GLN A 28 0.10 2.21 -12.28
CA GLN A 28 1.01 1.08 -12.11
C GLN A 28 1.78 1.17 -10.79
N GLY A 29 2.33 2.34 -10.45
CA GLY A 29 3.01 2.57 -9.18
C GLY A 29 2.09 2.32 -7.97
N LEU A 30 0.84 2.78 -8.03
CA LEU A 30 -0.17 2.52 -6.99
C LEU A 30 -0.53 1.03 -6.89
N ALA A 31 -0.68 0.35 -8.02
CA ALA A 31 -0.96 -1.09 -8.05
C ALA A 31 0.21 -1.91 -7.50
N GLU A 32 1.46 -1.51 -7.78
CA GLU A 32 2.65 -2.16 -7.22
C GLU A 32 2.84 -1.87 -5.73
N ALA A 33 2.52 -0.65 -5.29
CA ALA A 33 2.60 -0.27 -3.88
C ALA A 33 1.57 -1.00 -3.00
N THR A 34 0.40 -1.30 -3.56
CA THR A 34 -0.68 -2.04 -2.88
C THR A 34 -0.59 -3.56 -3.05
N ARG A 35 0.43 -4.05 -3.77
CA ARG A 35 0.59 -5.47 -4.03
C ARG A 35 1.13 -6.17 -2.80
N TRP A 36 0.37 -7.16 -2.32
CA TRP A 36 0.79 -8.03 -1.22
C TRP A 36 2.09 -8.77 -1.53
N ARG A 37 3.00 -8.83 -0.55
CA ARG A 37 4.24 -9.61 -0.58
C ARG A 37 4.37 -10.37 0.74
N TRP A 38 4.51 -11.69 0.67
CA TRP A 38 4.87 -12.48 1.84
C TRP A 38 6.30 -12.17 2.27
N GLN A 39 6.50 -11.77 3.52
CA GLN A 39 7.81 -11.35 4.05
C GLN A 39 8.44 -12.36 5.04
N GLY A 40 7.79 -13.51 5.24
CA GLY A 40 8.24 -14.56 6.15
C GLY A 40 7.37 -14.69 7.40
N ASN A 41 7.86 -15.46 8.37
CA ASN A 41 7.22 -15.68 9.66
C ASN A 41 7.94 -14.87 10.74
N TYR A 42 7.19 -14.21 11.61
CA TYR A 42 7.75 -13.41 12.70
C TYR A 42 7.44 -14.05 14.05
N ALA A 43 8.44 -14.02 14.94
CA ALA A 43 8.31 -14.56 16.29
C ALA A 43 7.53 -13.63 17.23
N SER A 44 7.40 -12.35 16.89
CA SER A 44 6.63 -11.37 17.67
C SER A 44 5.82 -10.41 16.77
N PRO A 45 4.69 -9.87 17.28
CA PRO A 45 3.94 -8.80 16.61
C PRO A 45 4.74 -7.52 16.36
N VAL A 46 5.73 -7.24 17.22
CA VAL A 46 6.60 -6.06 17.10
C VAL A 46 7.49 -6.18 15.87
N ASP A 47 8.12 -7.35 15.67
CA ASP A 47 8.99 -7.58 14.49
C ASP A 47 8.21 -7.49 13.19
N ALA A 48 7.00 -8.05 13.16
CA ALA A 48 6.11 -7.98 12.00
C ALA A 48 5.70 -6.54 11.68
N ALA A 49 5.37 -5.75 12.71
CA ALA A 49 5.04 -4.34 12.54
C ALA A 49 6.25 -3.54 12.04
N GLU A 50 7.45 -3.80 12.56
CA GLU A 50 8.67 -3.12 12.10
C GLU A 50 8.93 -3.38 10.62
N ILE A 51 8.87 -4.64 10.17
CA ILE A 51 9.13 -4.98 8.76
C ILE A 51 8.10 -4.35 7.82
N ALA A 52 6.83 -4.37 8.18
CA ALA A 52 5.79 -3.84 7.32
C ALA A 52 5.88 -2.30 7.13
N ASN A 53 6.47 -1.59 8.09
CA ASN A 53 6.75 -0.16 8.01
C ASN A 53 8.10 0.20 7.34
N ARG A 54 8.96 -0.78 7.01
CA ARG A 54 10.25 -0.48 6.36
C ARG A 54 10.04 0.00 4.93
N PRO A 55 10.77 1.04 4.47
CA PRO A 55 10.75 1.45 3.07
C PRO A 55 11.24 0.35 2.12
N PRO A 56 10.54 0.10 0.99
CA PRO A 56 9.24 0.67 0.63
C PRO A 56 8.13 0.11 1.53
N ALA A 57 7.33 1.00 2.12
CA ALA A 57 6.24 0.63 3.03
C ALA A 57 5.35 -0.39 2.32
N GLN A 58 5.17 -1.55 2.94
CA GLN A 58 4.47 -2.68 2.30
C GLN A 58 2.95 -2.46 2.26
N THR A 59 2.48 -1.33 2.81
CA THR A 59 1.08 -0.98 3.00
C THR A 59 0.32 -2.09 3.73
N ALA A 60 -1.00 -1.94 3.80
CA ALA A 60 -1.96 -2.94 4.18
C ALA A 60 -1.57 -4.39 3.77
N GLY A 61 -1.28 -5.26 4.75
CA GLY A 61 -0.81 -6.62 4.49
C GLY A 61 -1.19 -7.63 5.56
N GLU A 62 -1.38 -8.88 5.15
CA GLU A 62 -1.67 -10.01 6.03
C GLU A 62 -0.36 -10.54 6.64
N ALA A 63 -0.24 -10.46 7.97
CA ALA A 63 0.84 -11.07 8.74
C ALA A 63 0.34 -12.37 9.35
N ILE A 64 1.21 -13.39 9.39
CA ILE A 64 0.91 -14.68 9.98
C ILE A 64 1.73 -14.86 11.26
N PHE A 65 1.04 -15.09 12.37
CA PHE A 65 1.63 -15.33 13.69
C PHE A 65 1.38 -16.74 14.18
N ALA A 66 2.34 -17.32 14.89
CA ALA A 66 2.11 -18.51 15.70
C ALA A 66 1.69 -18.10 17.12
N VAL A 67 0.44 -18.35 17.48
CA VAL A 67 -0.12 -18.07 18.81
C VAL A 67 -0.57 -19.39 19.43
N ASN A 68 0.06 -19.79 20.54
CA ASN A 68 -0.23 -21.06 21.23
C ASN A 68 -0.17 -22.29 20.30
N GLY A 69 0.78 -22.31 19.37
CA GLY A 69 0.93 -23.41 18.39
C GLY A 69 -0.04 -23.36 17.21
N ASN A 70 -0.96 -22.37 17.17
CA ASN A 70 -1.87 -22.16 16.05
C ASN A 70 -1.39 -21.03 15.15
N VAL A 71 -1.58 -21.20 13.85
CA VAL A 71 -1.27 -20.19 12.84
C VAL A 71 -2.46 -19.22 12.75
N THR A 72 -2.24 -17.95 13.03
CA THR A 72 -3.25 -16.89 13.00
C THR A 72 -2.85 -15.83 12.00
N ALA A 73 -3.71 -15.60 11.00
CA ALA A 73 -3.55 -14.47 10.10
C ALA A 73 -4.16 -13.21 10.71
N VAL A 74 -3.47 -12.08 10.59
CA VAL A 74 -3.97 -10.78 11.00
C VAL A 74 -3.70 -9.75 9.92
N TRP A 75 -4.57 -8.74 9.87
CA TRP A 75 -4.40 -7.60 9.00
C TRP A 75 -3.74 -6.46 9.76
N LEU A 76 -2.60 -5.99 9.26
CA LEU A 76 -1.93 -4.82 9.81
C LEU A 76 -2.27 -3.62 8.92
N PHE A 77 -2.94 -2.63 9.52
CA PHE A 77 -3.19 -1.33 8.91
C PHE A 77 -2.07 -0.38 9.36
N PHE A 78 -1.38 0.25 8.41
CA PHE A 78 -0.31 1.23 8.64
C PHE A 78 -0.68 2.57 8.04
#